data_AF-A0A1H1WZZ5-F1
#
_entry.id   AF-A0A1H1WZZ5-F1
#
_cell.length_a   1.000
_cell.length_b   1.000
_cell.length_c   1.000
_cell.angle_alpha   90.00
_cell.angle_beta   90.00
_cell.angle_gamma   90.00
#
_symmetry.space_group_name_H-M   'P 1'
#
loop_
_entity.id
_entity.type
_entity.pdbx_description
1 polymer ?
#
loop_
_entity_poly.entity_id
_entity_poly.type
_entity_poly.pdbx_seq_one_letter_code
_entity_poly.pdbx_strand_id
1 'polypeptide(L)'
;MQTQTQINSPVGLAPRNGDRENVARTMSSREIAELVGVVVQTTERGPTANHAVHGALAGHIQSVIARLHPQIRVFGDFMYAAEQSDDIREAAEEVVFRLVQTRSPRMTAAKREKLEYVVKGVMRRYQYMHQGGQSTNADPMASPEKFRSWLYAEMGCRLESCAWARDWEPFVQRAFECCEDLDRMALSPIAAVIYDMKEVA
;
A
#
# COMPACT_ATOMS: atom_id res chain seq x y z
N MET A 1 37.49 25.39 52.14
CA MET A 1 37.23 25.04 50.73
C MET A 1 36.70 23.61 50.68
N GLN A 2 35.38 23.42 50.62
CA GLN A 2 34.76 22.19 50.15
C GLN A 2 33.48 22.55 49.40
N THR A 3 33.43 22.10 48.16
CA THR A 3 32.54 22.55 47.08
C THR A 3 31.24 21.77 47.11
N GLN A 4 30.13 22.50 46.98
CA GLN A 4 28.77 21.99 46.89
C GLN A 4 28.49 21.63 45.41
N THR A 5 28.19 20.37 45.12
CA THR A 5 27.75 19.95 43.77
C THR A 5 26.33 19.38 43.88
N GLN A 6 25.35 20.21 43.54
CA GLN A 6 24.02 19.77 43.12
C GLN A 6 24.16 18.98 41.83
N ILE A 7 23.58 17.78 41.75
CA ILE A 7 23.35 17.07 40.49
C ILE A 7 21.85 16.83 40.38
N ASN A 8 21.28 17.53 39.39
CA ASN A 8 19.89 17.49 39.00
C ASN A 8 19.44 16.08 38.59
N SER A 9 18.20 15.74 38.96
CA SER A 9 17.44 14.61 38.42
C SER A 9 17.32 14.71 36.89
N PRO A 10 17.46 13.61 36.13
CA PRO A 10 17.02 13.60 34.75
C PRO A 10 15.51 13.39 34.72
N VAL A 11 14.80 14.44 34.32
CA VAL A 11 13.41 14.37 33.87
C VAL A 11 13.34 13.38 32.70
N GLY A 12 12.50 12.36 32.83
CA GLY A 12 12.18 11.43 31.75
C GLY A 12 11.64 12.19 30.54
N LEU A 13 12.43 12.18 29.47
CA LEU A 13 12.03 12.72 28.17
C LEU A 13 11.00 11.75 27.57
N ALA A 14 9.72 12.14 27.59
CA ALA A 14 8.73 11.51 26.72
C ALA A 14 9.12 11.79 25.25
N PRO A 15 9.00 10.82 24.32
CA PRO A 15 9.37 11.02 22.92
C PRO A 15 8.53 12.14 22.29
N ARG A 16 9.19 13.05 21.58
CA ARG A 16 8.57 14.24 20.99
C ARG A 16 7.64 13.84 19.85
N ASN A 17 6.49 14.52 19.75
CA ASN A 17 5.46 14.32 18.73
C ASN A 17 5.99 14.35 17.27
N GLY A 18 7.17 14.95 17.03
CA GLY A 18 7.80 15.02 15.71
C GLY A 18 8.50 13.73 15.26
N ASP A 19 8.89 12.85 16.17
CA ASP A 19 9.49 11.55 15.81
C ASP A 19 8.41 10.56 15.32
N ARG A 20 7.16 10.74 15.81
CA ARG A 20 5.97 9.91 15.57
C ARG A 20 5.47 9.98 14.12
N GLU A 21 5.50 11.18 13.53
CA GLU A 21 5.10 11.40 12.13
C GLU A 21 6.22 11.04 11.15
N ASN A 22 7.48 11.00 11.62
CA ASN A 22 8.65 10.71 10.80
C ASN A 22 8.86 9.21 10.58
N VAL A 23 8.64 8.34 11.58
CA VAL A 23 8.86 6.88 11.42
C VAL A 23 7.96 6.29 10.34
N ALA A 24 6.66 6.64 10.34
CA ALA A 24 5.71 6.18 9.32
C ALA A 24 5.89 6.85 7.94
N ARG A 25 6.55 8.03 7.88
CA ARG A 25 6.94 8.68 6.62
C ARG A 25 8.23 8.12 6.02
N THR A 26 9.10 7.53 6.82
CA THR A 26 10.43 7.05 6.40
C THR A 26 10.44 5.55 6.06
N MET A 27 9.51 4.76 6.62
CA MET A 27 9.34 3.36 6.25
C MET A 27 8.83 3.20 4.82
N SER A 28 9.45 2.30 4.07
CA SER A 28 8.95 1.85 2.78
C SER A 28 7.60 1.14 2.96
N SER A 29 6.70 1.23 1.96
CA SER A 29 5.44 0.47 1.95
C SER A 29 5.66 -1.02 2.16
N ARG A 30 6.83 -1.55 1.75
CA ARG A 30 7.26 -2.93 2.01
C ARG A 30 7.45 -3.22 3.50
N GLU A 31 8.21 -2.38 4.20
CA GLU A 31 8.48 -2.54 5.64
C GLU A 31 7.18 -2.44 6.45
N ILE A 32 6.25 -1.59 6.01
CA ILE A 32 4.93 -1.46 6.63
C ILE A 32 4.09 -2.72 6.39
N ALA A 33 4.03 -3.22 5.15
CA ALA A 33 3.29 -4.43 4.82
C ALA A 33 3.83 -5.66 5.56
N GLU A 34 5.15 -5.78 5.72
CA GLU A 34 5.80 -6.81 6.52
C GLU A 34 5.42 -6.69 8.00
N LEU A 35 5.45 -5.48 8.56
CA LEU A 35 5.08 -5.24 9.95
C LEU A 35 3.61 -5.59 10.23
N VAL A 36 2.71 -5.25 9.30
CA VAL A 36 1.28 -5.58 9.35
C VAL A 36 1.07 -7.10 9.16
N GLY A 37 1.72 -7.72 8.18
CA GLY A 37 1.61 -9.15 7.88
C GLY A 37 2.14 -10.05 9.00
N VAL A 38 3.28 -9.69 9.60
CA VAL A 38 3.88 -10.42 10.73
C VAL A 38 2.99 -10.33 11.97
N VAL A 39 2.42 -9.16 12.29
CA VAL A 39 1.54 -9.00 13.46
C VAL A 39 0.22 -9.75 13.29
N VAL A 40 -0.27 -9.93 12.06
CA VAL A 40 -1.43 -10.77 11.78
C VAL A 40 -1.10 -12.27 11.89
N GLN A 41 0.14 -12.69 11.57
CA GLN A 41 0.56 -14.10 11.53
C GLN A 41 1.20 -14.66 12.81
N THR A 42 1.73 -13.84 13.74
CA THR A 42 2.35 -14.34 14.99
C THR A 42 1.35 -14.78 16.07
N THR A 43 0.11 -15.08 15.71
CA THR A 43 -0.94 -15.54 16.62
C THR A 43 -0.86 -17.03 16.92
N GLU A 44 0.14 -17.44 17.71
CA GLU A 44 0.08 -18.74 18.38
C GLU A 44 -1.06 -18.74 19.42
N ARG A 45 -1.99 -19.68 19.21
CA ARG A 45 -3.17 -19.99 20.02
C ARG A 45 -2.81 -20.24 21.50
N GLY A 46 -3.29 -19.39 22.41
CA GLY A 46 -3.31 -19.60 23.85
C GLY A 46 -4.47 -18.84 24.55
N PRO A 47 -5.06 -19.36 25.64
CA PRO A 47 -6.47 -19.10 25.98
C PRO A 47 -6.75 -17.81 26.77
N THR A 48 -7.81 -17.13 26.33
CA THR A 48 -8.76 -16.28 27.10
C THR A 48 -8.40 -14.87 27.58
N ALA A 49 -7.14 -14.49 27.80
CA ALA A 49 -6.77 -13.05 28.02
C ALA A 49 -6.44 -12.34 26.70
N ASN A 50 -5.85 -13.07 25.77
CA ASN A 50 -5.45 -12.59 24.45
C ASN A 50 -6.64 -12.15 23.58
N HIS A 51 -7.80 -12.83 23.66
CA HIS A 51 -8.95 -12.50 22.81
C HIS A 51 -9.52 -11.09 23.03
N ALA A 52 -9.50 -10.57 24.27
CA ALA A 52 -9.97 -9.22 24.55
C ALA A 52 -9.01 -8.15 24.00
N VAL A 53 -7.70 -8.38 24.14
CA VAL A 53 -6.64 -7.53 23.56
C VAL A 53 -6.67 -7.60 22.03
N HIS A 54 -6.89 -8.78 21.45
CA HIS A 54 -7.04 -8.96 19.99
C HIS A 54 -8.32 -8.32 19.45
N GLY A 55 -9.44 -8.43 20.16
CA GLY A 55 -10.70 -7.78 19.77
C GLY A 55 -10.57 -6.25 19.81
N ALA A 56 -9.89 -5.71 20.82
CA ALA A 56 -9.60 -4.28 20.91
C ALA A 56 -8.64 -3.82 19.79
N LEU A 57 -7.58 -4.58 19.50
CA LEU A 57 -6.65 -4.31 18.40
C LEU A 57 -7.36 -4.32 17.04
N ALA A 58 -8.13 -5.38 16.77
CA ALA A 58 -8.91 -5.49 15.54
C ALA A 58 -9.91 -4.33 15.43
N GLY A 59 -10.58 -3.97 16.53
CA GLY A 59 -11.49 -2.82 16.58
C GLY A 59 -10.80 -1.49 16.28
N HIS A 60 -9.59 -1.26 16.80
CA HIS A 60 -8.81 -0.06 16.51
C HIS A 60 -8.34 0.01 15.06
N ILE A 61 -7.82 -1.10 14.51
CA ILE A 61 -7.43 -1.18 13.10
C ILE A 61 -8.65 -0.91 12.20
N GLN A 62 -9.79 -1.55 12.47
CA GLN A 62 -11.03 -1.33 11.71
C GLN A 62 -11.54 0.11 11.85
N SER A 63 -11.43 0.73 13.02
CA SER A 63 -11.75 2.15 13.20
C SER A 63 -10.84 3.07 12.39
N VAL A 64 -9.56 2.73 12.23
CA VAL A 64 -8.63 3.52 11.40
C VAL A 64 -8.94 3.34 9.91
N ILE A 65 -9.18 2.10 9.47
CA ILE A 65 -9.60 1.80 8.08
C ILE A 65 -10.90 2.55 7.75
N ALA A 66 -11.86 2.58 8.67
CA ALA A 66 -13.12 3.29 8.48
C ALA A 66 -12.96 4.81 8.31
N ARG A 67 -11.84 5.38 8.79
CA ARG A 67 -11.54 6.82 8.69
C ARG A 67 -10.66 7.18 7.49
N LEU A 68 -10.17 6.18 6.73
CA LEU A 68 -9.47 6.42 5.48
C LEU A 68 -10.39 7.10 4.46
N HIS A 69 -9.80 7.92 3.60
CA HIS A 69 -10.53 8.50 2.48
C HIS A 69 -11.14 7.37 1.62
N PRO A 70 -12.39 7.50 1.13
CA PRO A 70 -13.07 6.40 0.43
C PRO A 70 -12.27 5.79 -0.73
N GLN A 71 -11.52 6.61 -1.46
CA GLN A 71 -10.66 6.17 -2.56
C GLN A 71 -9.46 5.33 -2.11
N ILE A 72 -8.90 5.64 -0.93
CA ILE A 72 -7.80 4.87 -0.34
C ILE A 72 -8.34 3.54 0.18
N ARG A 73 -9.52 3.58 0.83
CA ARG A 73 -10.16 2.38 1.36
C ARG A 73 -10.49 1.37 0.27
N VAL A 74 -11.12 1.79 -0.83
CA VAL A 74 -11.46 0.87 -1.94
C VAL A 74 -10.22 0.26 -2.59
N PHE A 75 -9.11 1.00 -2.66
CA PHE A 75 -7.83 0.44 -3.12
C PHE A 75 -7.28 -0.60 -2.13
N GLY A 76 -7.32 -0.30 -0.83
CA GLY A 76 -6.95 -1.26 0.22
C GLY A 76 -7.82 -2.52 0.20
N ASP A 77 -9.14 -2.38 0.02
CA ASP A 77 -10.07 -3.49 -0.10
C ASP A 77 -9.71 -4.36 -1.33
N PHE A 78 -9.42 -3.75 -2.49
CA PHE A 78 -8.95 -4.47 -3.66
C PHE A 78 -7.63 -5.24 -3.41
N MET A 79 -6.71 -4.65 -2.65
CA MET A 79 -5.40 -5.25 -2.39
C MET A 79 -5.44 -6.40 -1.37
N TYR A 80 -6.27 -6.26 -0.33
CA TYR A 80 -6.14 -7.06 0.89
C TYR A 80 -7.42 -7.78 1.34
N ALA A 81 -8.57 -7.52 0.73
CA ALA A 81 -9.79 -8.24 1.09
C ALA A 81 -9.66 -9.73 0.77
N ALA A 82 -10.16 -10.57 1.69
CA ALA A 82 -10.18 -12.02 1.50
C ALA A 82 -11.10 -12.46 0.35
N GLU A 83 -12.17 -11.69 0.12
CA GLU A 83 -13.12 -11.92 -0.97
C GLU A 83 -13.01 -10.78 -1.98
N GLN A 84 -12.74 -11.11 -3.24
CA GLN A 84 -12.70 -10.13 -4.32
C GLN A 84 -14.10 -9.92 -4.88
N SER A 85 -14.54 -8.66 -4.90
CA SER A 85 -15.74 -8.20 -5.59
C SER A 85 -15.37 -7.44 -6.85
N ASP A 86 -16.06 -7.70 -7.95
CA ASP A 86 -15.86 -6.96 -9.20
C ASP A 86 -16.16 -5.46 -9.03
N ASP A 87 -17.14 -5.09 -8.21
CA ASP A 87 -17.45 -3.69 -7.92
C ASP A 87 -16.28 -2.97 -7.24
N ILE A 88 -15.61 -3.66 -6.30
CA ILE A 88 -14.44 -3.13 -5.59
C ILE A 88 -13.26 -3.01 -6.55
N ARG A 89 -13.04 -4.04 -7.38
CA ARG A 89 -11.98 -4.05 -8.39
C ARG A 89 -12.15 -2.89 -9.37
N GLU A 90 -13.34 -2.72 -9.95
CA GLU A 90 -13.63 -1.65 -10.91
C GLU A 90 -13.50 -0.26 -10.28
N ALA A 91 -13.98 -0.08 -9.04
CA ALA A 91 -13.85 1.18 -8.33
C ALA A 91 -12.38 1.52 -8.01
N ALA A 92 -11.57 0.53 -7.61
CA ALA A 92 -10.15 0.71 -7.38
C ALA A 92 -9.40 1.01 -8.68
N GLU A 93 -9.73 0.31 -9.77
CA GLU A 93 -9.20 0.58 -11.12
C GLU A 93 -9.47 2.02 -11.56
N GLU A 94 -10.67 2.52 -11.35
CA GLU A 94 -11.03 3.91 -11.66
C GLU A 94 -10.25 4.93 -10.82
N VAL A 95 -10.02 4.65 -9.53
CA VAL A 95 -9.21 5.51 -8.66
C VAL A 95 -7.78 5.62 -9.19
N VAL A 96 -7.13 4.49 -9.48
CA VAL A 96 -5.76 4.47 -10.01
C VAL A 96 -5.71 5.13 -11.39
N PHE A 97 -6.68 4.84 -12.25
CA PHE A 97 -6.74 5.40 -13.60
C PHE A 97 -6.88 6.93 -13.59
N ARG A 98 -7.73 7.48 -12.72
CA ARG A 98 -7.85 8.95 -12.54
C ARG A 98 -6.54 9.54 -12.03
N LEU A 99 -5.91 8.91 -11.05
CA LEU A 99 -4.65 9.41 -10.49
C LEU A 99 -3.54 9.42 -11.55
N VAL A 100 -3.39 8.33 -12.30
CA VAL A 100 -2.42 8.24 -13.41
C VAL A 100 -2.70 9.30 -14.47
N GLN A 101 -3.95 9.54 -14.83
CA GLN A 101 -4.32 10.60 -15.78
C GLN A 101 -3.93 11.99 -15.28
N THR A 102 -4.23 12.34 -14.03
CA THR A 102 -3.89 13.66 -13.46
C THR A 102 -2.38 13.91 -13.43
N ARG A 103 -1.58 12.85 -13.31
CA ARG A 103 -0.11 12.89 -13.28
C ARG A 103 0.53 12.70 -14.67
N SER A 104 -0.28 12.47 -15.70
CA SER A 104 0.20 12.23 -17.07
C SER A 104 0.10 13.48 -17.93
N PRO A 105 0.99 13.64 -18.94
CA PRO A 105 0.82 14.66 -19.96
C PRO A 105 -0.51 14.50 -20.72
N ARG A 106 -0.96 15.59 -21.36
CA ARG A 106 -2.11 15.55 -22.27
C ARG A 106 -1.92 14.47 -23.32
N MET A 107 -2.99 13.71 -23.58
CA MET A 107 -2.99 12.61 -24.54
C MET A 107 -4.28 12.59 -25.35
N THR A 108 -4.27 11.86 -26.46
CA THR A 108 -5.46 11.67 -27.30
C THR A 108 -6.46 10.73 -26.64
N ALA A 109 -7.74 10.80 -27.05
CA ALA A 109 -8.78 9.91 -26.54
C ALA A 109 -8.43 8.42 -26.74
N ALA A 110 -7.91 8.06 -27.92
CA ALA A 110 -7.47 6.69 -28.21
C ALA A 110 -6.32 6.21 -27.31
N LYS A 111 -5.40 7.12 -26.93
CA LYS A 111 -4.33 6.78 -25.98
C LYS A 111 -4.86 6.64 -24.55
N ARG A 112 -5.85 7.47 -24.19
CA ARG A 112 -6.53 7.41 -22.89
C ARG A 112 -7.30 6.10 -22.68
N GLU A 113 -8.00 5.63 -23.70
CA GLU A 113 -8.71 4.35 -23.68
C GLU A 113 -7.74 3.17 -23.48
N LYS A 114 -6.65 3.15 -24.25
CA LYS A 114 -5.59 2.15 -24.07
C LYS A 114 -4.90 2.22 -22.70
N LEU A 115 -4.76 3.43 -22.14
CA LEU A 115 -4.19 3.64 -20.80
C LEU A 115 -5.04 2.97 -19.72
N GLU A 116 -6.37 2.94 -19.87
CA GLU A 116 -7.25 2.26 -18.92
C GLU A 116 -6.86 0.78 -18.80
N TYR A 117 -6.69 0.08 -19.92
CA TYR A 117 -6.25 -1.32 -19.94
C TYR A 117 -4.84 -1.51 -19.37
N VAL A 118 -3.93 -0.55 -19.62
CA VAL A 118 -2.59 -0.56 -19.02
C VAL A 118 -2.68 -0.49 -17.49
N VAL A 119 -3.54 0.38 -16.95
CA VAL A 119 -3.74 0.51 -15.50
C VAL A 119 -4.27 -0.80 -14.91
N LYS A 120 -5.31 -1.40 -15.52
CA LYS A 120 -5.85 -2.70 -15.08
C LYS A 120 -4.78 -3.79 -15.04
N GLY A 121 -3.95 -3.85 -16.07
CA GLY A 121 -2.84 -4.80 -16.12
C GLY A 121 -1.76 -4.54 -15.08
N VAL A 122 -1.41 -3.27 -14.82
CA VAL A 122 -0.44 -2.91 -13.77
C VAL A 122 -0.99 -3.23 -12.39
N MET A 123 -2.26 -2.96 -12.12
CA MET A 123 -2.89 -3.30 -10.84
C MET A 123 -2.88 -4.80 -10.57
N ARG A 124 -3.13 -5.63 -11.59
CA ARG A 124 -3.01 -7.08 -11.45
C ARG A 124 -1.57 -7.53 -11.13
N ARG A 125 -0.58 -6.93 -11.80
CA ARG A 125 0.85 -7.19 -11.49
C ARG A 125 1.16 -6.78 -10.06
N TYR A 126 0.73 -5.58 -9.67
CA TYR A 126 0.97 -5.04 -8.34
C TYR A 126 0.35 -5.92 -7.27
N GLN A 127 -0.92 -6.28 -7.42
CA GLN A 127 -1.63 -7.17 -6.50
C GLN A 127 -0.91 -8.53 -6.38
N TYR A 128 -0.54 -9.17 -7.49
CA TYR A 128 0.18 -10.44 -7.47
C TYR A 128 1.52 -10.36 -6.74
N MET A 129 2.28 -9.27 -6.98
CA MET A 129 3.56 -9.05 -6.31
C MET A 129 3.40 -8.94 -4.80
N HIS A 130 2.28 -8.38 -4.31
CA HIS A 130 2.03 -8.11 -2.89
C HIS A 130 1.13 -9.15 -2.19
N GLN A 131 0.53 -10.08 -2.94
CA GLN A 131 -0.16 -11.25 -2.38
C GLN A 131 0.83 -12.15 -1.65
N GLY A 132 0.64 -12.36 -0.35
CA GLY A 132 1.52 -13.19 0.51
C GLY A 132 2.27 -12.43 1.61
N GLY A 133 2.02 -11.12 1.79
CA GLY A 133 2.46 -10.35 2.97
C GLY A 133 3.95 -10.00 3.02
N GLN A 134 4.76 -10.48 2.07
CA GLN A 134 6.21 -10.23 2.01
C GLN A 134 6.65 -9.57 0.69
N SER A 135 5.73 -9.26 -0.22
CA SER A 135 6.03 -8.68 -1.53
C SER A 135 7.14 -9.42 -2.32
N THR A 136 7.28 -10.73 -2.09
CA THR A 136 8.38 -11.57 -2.59
C THR A 136 8.11 -12.18 -3.95
N ASN A 137 6.88 -12.07 -4.44
CA ASN A 137 6.50 -12.64 -5.72
C ASN A 137 7.16 -11.85 -6.84
N ALA A 138 7.89 -12.55 -7.70
CA ALA A 138 8.41 -11.98 -8.93
C ALA A 138 7.25 -11.45 -9.78
N ASP A 139 7.49 -10.34 -10.48
CA ASP A 139 6.50 -9.77 -11.39
C ASP A 139 6.10 -10.79 -12.47
N PRO A 140 4.82 -11.19 -12.54
CA PRO A 140 4.37 -12.22 -13.47
C PRO A 140 4.50 -11.78 -14.94
N MET A 141 4.59 -10.47 -15.18
CA MET A 141 4.61 -9.85 -16.50
C MET A 141 5.70 -8.78 -16.60
N ALA A 142 6.90 -9.08 -16.07
CA ALA A 142 8.03 -8.16 -16.08
C ALA A 142 8.43 -7.70 -17.50
N SER A 143 8.31 -8.57 -18.51
CA SER A 143 8.67 -8.21 -19.88
C SER A 143 7.52 -7.52 -20.62
N PRO A 144 7.82 -6.48 -21.44
CA PRO A 144 6.82 -5.80 -22.27
C PRO A 144 6.01 -6.75 -23.15
N GLU A 145 6.64 -7.80 -23.68
CA GLU A 145 6.01 -8.79 -24.55
C GLU A 145 4.99 -9.65 -23.81
N LYS A 146 5.32 -10.10 -22.58
CA LYS A 146 4.39 -10.84 -21.73
C LYS A 146 3.21 -9.98 -21.34
N PHE A 147 3.49 -8.74 -20.93
CA PHE A 147 2.44 -7.80 -20.54
C PHE A 147 1.46 -7.51 -21.68
N ARG A 148 1.97 -7.28 -22.89
CA ARG A 148 1.14 -7.03 -24.07
C ARG A 148 0.35 -8.26 -24.52
N SER A 149 1.00 -9.43 -24.51
CA SER A 149 0.33 -10.70 -24.83
C SER A 149 -0.84 -10.94 -23.86
N TRP A 150 -0.63 -10.66 -22.58
CA TRP A 150 -1.66 -10.76 -21.56
C TRP A 150 -2.80 -9.74 -21.77
N LEU A 151 -2.50 -8.47 -22.03
CA LEU A 151 -3.52 -7.44 -22.33
C LEU A 151 -4.39 -7.81 -23.53
N TYR A 152 -3.78 -8.41 -24.55
CA TYR A 152 -4.52 -8.86 -25.72
C TYR A 152 -5.36 -10.10 -25.43
N ALA A 153 -4.81 -11.08 -24.72
CA ALA A 153 -5.51 -12.33 -24.40
C ALA A 153 -6.70 -12.10 -23.45
N GLU A 154 -6.53 -11.30 -22.40
CA GLU A 154 -7.55 -11.10 -21.37
C GLU A 154 -8.53 -9.97 -21.70
N MET A 155 -8.07 -8.92 -22.37
CA MET A 155 -8.85 -7.69 -22.56
C MET A 155 -9.01 -7.28 -24.02
N GLY A 156 -8.50 -8.06 -24.97
CA GLY A 156 -8.57 -7.73 -26.40
C GLY A 156 -7.77 -6.48 -26.80
N CYS A 157 -7.03 -5.87 -25.88
CA CYS A 157 -6.37 -4.59 -26.11
C CYS A 157 -4.98 -4.78 -26.74
N ARG A 158 -4.85 -4.39 -28.02
CA ARG A 158 -3.56 -4.42 -28.72
C ARG A 158 -2.77 -3.11 -28.54
N LEU A 159 -1.67 -3.21 -27.82
CA LEU A 159 -0.64 -2.16 -27.76
C LEU A 159 0.42 -2.42 -28.84
N GLU A 160 0.76 -1.39 -29.61
CA GLU A 160 1.80 -1.49 -30.64
C GLU A 160 3.22 -1.48 -30.03
N SER A 161 4.15 -2.22 -30.66
CA SER A 161 5.46 -2.57 -30.08
C SER A 161 6.58 -1.59 -30.40
N CYS A 162 6.47 -0.84 -31.50
CA CYS A 162 7.63 -0.29 -32.20
C CYS A 162 8.42 0.75 -31.39
N ALA A 163 7.82 1.35 -30.36
CA ALA A 163 8.49 2.27 -29.45
C ALA A 163 7.97 2.14 -28.01
N TRP A 164 7.91 0.91 -27.47
CA TRP A 164 7.41 0.62 -26.11
C TRP A 164 7.94 1.57 -25.03
N ALA A 165 9.27 1.74 -25.00
CA ALA A 165 9.97 2.54 -24.00
C ALA A 165 9.56 4.01 -23.99
N ARG A 166 9.15 4.53 -25.14
CA ARG A 166 8.66 5.90 -25.27
C ARG A 166 7.15 5.98 -25.00
N ASP A 167 6.41 5.02 -25.52
CA ASP A 167 4.96 5.17 -25.67
C ASP A 167 4.18 4.67 -24.46
N TRP A 168 4.65 3.62 -23.79
CA TRP A 168 3.92 2.90 -22.74
C TRP A 168 4.71 2.72 -21.43
N GLU A 169 6.03 2.54 -21.50
CA GLU A 169 6.85 2.35 -20.29
C GLU A 169 6.69 3.48 -19.25
N PRO A 170 6.65 4.78 -19.61
CA PRO A 170 6.43 5.86 -18.64
C PRO A 170 5.04 5.82 -17.99
N PHE A 171 4.04 5.26 -18.67
CA PHE A 171 2.69 5.12 -18.13
C PHE A 171 2.57 3.91 -17.21
N VAL A 172 3.23 2.80 -17.57
CA VAL A 172 3.35 1.61 -16.72
C VAL A 172 4.04 1.96 -15.40
N GLN A 173 5.19 2.65 -15.48
CA GLN A 173 5.92 3.09 -14.30
C GLN A 173 5.05 4.03 -13.44
N ARG A 174 4.41 5.02 -14.05
CA ARG A 174 3.53 5.95 -13.32
C ARG A 174 2.35 5.24 -12.65
N ALA A 175 1.79 4.22 -13.28
CA ALA A 175 0.74 3.40 -12.68
C ALA A 175 1.26 2.65 -11.44
N PHE A 176 2.46 2.09 -11.50
CA PHE A 176 3.10 1.50 -10.32
C PHE A 176 3.34 2.52 -9.19
N GLU A 177 3.87 3.69 -9.51
CA GLU A 177 4.07 4.77 -8.54
C GLU A 177 2.75 5.22 -7.89
N CYS A 178 1.66 5.27 -8.66
CA CYS A 178 0.34 5.59 -8.14
C CYS A 178 -0.19 4.49 -7.20
N CYS A 179 0.01 3.21 -7.54
CA CYS A 179 -0.32 2.10 -6.65
C CYS A 179 0.48 2.18 -5.35
N GLU A 180 1.79 2.40 -5.43
CA GLU A 180 2.67 2.48 -4.26
C GLU A 180 2.28 3.63 -3.32
N ASP A 181 1.92 4.79 -3.89
CA ASP A 181 1.44 5.94 -3.11
C ASP A 181 0.14 5.63 -2.38
N LEU A 182 -0.86 5.04 -3.07
CA LEU A 182 -2.13 4.67 -2.47
C LEU A 182 -1.95 3.60 -1.39
N ASP A 183 -1.07 2.63 -1.65
CA ASP A 183 -0.73 1.57 -0.72
C ASP A 183 -0.09 2.13 0.55
N ARG A 184 0.88 3.04 0.40
CA ARG A 184 1.49 3.75 1.53
C ARG A 184 0.45 4.52 2.35
N MET A 185 -0.50 5.19 1.69
CA MET A 185 -1.56 5.92 2.36
C MET A 185 -2.56 5.01 3.09
N ALA A 186 -2.82 3.81 2.55
CA ALA A 186 -3.68 2.82 3.18
C ALA A 186 -3.02 2.19 4.41
N LEU A 187 -1.73 1.87 4.31
CA LEU A 187 -0.99 1.13 5.32
C LEU A 187 -0.40 2.01 6.43
N SER A 188 -0.01 3.26 6.14
CA SER A 188 0.65 4.15 7.11
C SER A 188 -0.15 4.36 8.42
N PRO A 189 -1.48 4.61 8.38
CA PRO A 189 -2.28 4.72 9.60
C PRO A 189 -2.36 3.42 10.40
N ILE A 190 -2.33 2.27 9.72
CA ILE A 190 -2.34 0.94 10.36
C ILE A 190 -0.99 0.70 11.06
N ALA A 191 0.11 1.06 10.40
CA ALA A 191 1.47 0.97 10.94
C ALA A 191 1.61 1.75 12.26
N ALA A 192 1.08 2.98 12.29
CA ALA A 192 1.14 3.84 13.46
C ALA A 192 0.44 3.20 14.68
N VAL A 193 -0.75 2.62 14.48
CA VAL A 193 -1.47 1.90 15.55
C VAL A 193 -0.68 0.71 16.08
N ILE A 194 -0.09 -0.09 15.19
CA ILE A 194 0.71 -1.25 15.57
C ILE A 194 1.95 -0.82 16.36
N TYR A 195 2.61 0.27 15.95
CA TYR A 195 3.78 0.81 16.64
C TYR A 195 3.42 1.31 18.04
N ASP A 196 2.38 2.14 18.16
CA ASP A 196 1.91 2.67 19.45
C ASP A 196 1.60 1.54 20.44
N MET A 197 1.04 0.42 19.97
CA MET A 197 0.74 -0.71 20.85
C MET A 197 1.97 -1.54 21.26
N LYS A 198 3.04 -1.57 20.45
CA LYS A 198 4.31 -2.21 20.83
C LYS A 198 5.09 -1.41 21.87
N GLU A 199 4.91 -0.09 21.95
CA GLU A 199 5.52 0.74 23.01
C GLU A 199 4.77 0.65 24.34
N VAL A 200 3.48 0.29 24.32
CA VAL A 200 2.62 0.23 25.51
C VAL A 200 2.62 -1.17 26.17
N ALA A 201 3.14 -2.19 25.48
CA ALA A 201 3.28 -3.57 25.96
C ALA A 201 4.65 -3.84 26.60
#